data_AF-A0A7C5UTD2-F1
#
_entry.id   AF-A0A7C5UTD2-F1
#
_cell.length_a   1.000
_cell.length_b   1.000
_cell.length_c   1.000
_cell.angle_alpha   90.00
_cell.angle_beta   90.00
_cell.angle_gamma   90.00
#
_symmetry.space_group_name_H-M   'P 1'
#
loop_
_entity.id
_entity.type
_entity.pdbx_description
1 polymer ?
#
loop_
_entity_poly.entity_id
_entity_poly.type
_entity_poly.pdbx_seq_one_letter_code
_entity_poly.pdbx_strand_id
1 'polypeptide(L)'
;MNPSISNLYQVIVTLLFVVSIALIALEKIERHKIAAIVIAILLAIRAISFEDFVSFVDWDVIGLIICMSIYSVILEISGFGKWIAYEVVTKVRRPLLLLYTIILFSGIVSLVLENSVTVFIFAPIAFEIASILGIDIERVLIGMALTAGMAGSATMVGDPPAIIVAGRYNLAFTDFIIYRFKPSMFFIIFTPMIIATAIYILQNYRNLKKKYIDVVKVDENYIDRKFVLETTIFLFVKVALLSFRKELGIPLTLSAIVALAGLYTTRLVIHRDFKCIKKSIRDGLNYKLPLFLIAIFLLSNSLKKYGVTDTIAGFIIGNIGEDIFILGMAIFAISAILSAFIE
;
A
#
# COMPACT_ATOMS: atom_id res chain seq x y z
N MET A 1 22.67 -32.65 0.49
CA MET A 1 22.83 -32.02 1.83
C MET A 1 22.49 -33.07 2.87
N ASN A 2 23.25 -33.20 3.97
CA ASN A 2 22.99 -34.22 4.99
C ASN A 2 21.58 -34.00 5.60
N PRO A 3 20.66 -34.98 5.57
CA PRO A 3 19.25 -34.77 5.95
C PRO A 3 19.05 -34.23 7.37
N SER A 4 19.94 -34.59 8.32
CA SER A 4 19.93 -34.05 9.69
C SER A 4 20.19 -32.54 9.75
N ILE A 5 21.10 -32.03 8.91
CA ILE A 5 21.45 -30.61 8.82
C ILE A 5 20.30 -29.83 8.17
N SER A 6 19.64 -30.42 7.16
CA SER A 6 18.47 -29.82 6.51
C SER A 6 17.31 -29.64 7.48
N ASN A 7 17.01 -30.67 8.29
CA ASN A 7 15.96 -30.63 9.29
C ASN A 7 16.24 -29.59 10.39
N LEU A 8 17.51 -29.42 10.78
CA LEU A 8 17.91 -28.40 11.75
C LEU A 8 17.63 -26.98 11.22
N TYR A 9 18.04 -26.67 9.98
CA TYR A 9 17.75 -25.38 9.37
C TYR A 9 16.25 -25.15 9.15
N GLN A 10 15.50 -26.19 8.79
CA GLN A 10 14.05 -26.12 8.68
C GLN A 10 13.40 -25.63 9.99
N VAL A 11 13.79 -26.22 11.12
CA VAL A 11 13.30 -25.82 12.45
C VAL A 11 13.73 -24.40 12.79
N ILE A 12 15.00 -24.04 12.58
CA ILE A 12 15.53 -22.71 12.90
C ILE A 12 14.82 -21.63 12.09
N VAL A 13 14.69 -21.79 10.78
CA VAL A 13 14.04 -20.80 9.91
C VAL A 13 12.55 -20.67 10.25
N THR A 14 11.87 -21.79 10.56
CA THR A 14 10.47 -21.76 11.02
C THR A 14 10.32 -21.00 12.33
N LEU A 15 11.17 -21.30 13.31
CA LEU A 15 11.14 -20.60 14.60
C LEU A 15 11.44 -19.12 14.43
N LEU A 16 12.41 -18.76 13.60
CA LEU A 16 12.77 -17.39 13.31
C LEU A 16 11.63 -16.64 12.62
N PHE A 17 10.91 -17.27 11.70
CA PHE A 17 9.69 -16.73 11.09
C PHE A 17 8.58 -16.49 12.12
N VAL A 18 8.23 -17.49 12.93
CA VAL A 18 7.16 -17.39 13.93
C VAL A 18 7.47 -16.34 14.98
N VAL A 19 8.70 -16.31 15.50
CA VAL A 19 9.15 -15.30 16.47
C VAL A 19 9.13 -13.91 15.86
N SER A 20 9.54 -13.76 14.60
CA SER A 20 9.51 -12.45 13.92
C SER A 20 8.08 -11.93 13.79
N ILE A 21 7.13 -12.77 13.37
CA ILE A 21 5.71 -12.39 13.29
C ILE A 21 5.18 -12.02 14.67
N ALA A 22 5.45 -12.83 15.70
CA ALA A 22 5.02 -12.54 17.06
C ALA A 22 5.57 -11.20 17.57
N LEU A 23 6.84 -10.89 17.32
CA LEU A 23 7.45 -9.62 17.70
C LEU A 23 6.87 -8.43 16.94
N ILE A 24 6.53 -8.61 15.65
CA ILE A 24 5.86 -7.59 14.84
C ILE A 24 4.45 -7.32 15.38
N ALA A 25 3.67 -8.38 15.63
CA ALA A 25 2.31 -8.29 16.16
C ALA A 25 2.24 -7.70 17.58
N LEU A 26 3.31 -7.82 18.37
CA LEU A 26 3.40 -7.18 19.69
C LEU A 26 3.64 -5.66 19.64
N GLU A 27 3.98 -5.11 18.47
CA GLU A 27 4.26 -3.68 18.20
C GLU A 27 5.30 -2.98 19.10
N LYS A 28 5.95 -3.71 20.02
CA LYS A 28 6.94 -3.15 20.95
C LYS A 28 8.24 -2.75 20.26
N ILE A 29 8.57 -3.38 19.13
CA ILE A 29 9.79 -3.15 18.37
C ILE A 29 9.39 -2.80 16.94
N GLU A 30 9.94 -1.70 16.41
CA GLU A 30 9.67 -1.30 15.03
C GLU A 30 10.06 -2.41 14.04
N ARG A 31 9.14 -2.76 13.13
CA ARG A 31 9.28 -3.89 12.16
C ARG A 31 10.61 -3.96 11.40
N HIS A 32 11.19 -2.81 11.06
CA HIS A 32 12.46 -2.75 10.31
C HIS A 32 13.67 -3.16 11.16
N LYS A 33 13.63 -3.00 12.48
CA LYS A 33 14.69 -3.47 13.39
C LYS A 33 14.64 -4.98 13.51
N ILE A 34 13.44 -5.55 13.64
CA ILE A 34 13.22 -7.00 13.62
C ILE A 34 13.76 -7.56 12.29
N ALA A 35 13.40 -6.94 11.16
CA ALA A 35 13.90 -7.31 9.85
C ALA A 35 15.44 -7.31 9.75
N ALA A 36 16.12 -6.28 10.26
CA ALA A 36 17.57 -6.23 10.27
C ALA A 36 18.20 -7.40 11.06
N ILE A 37 17.64 -7.71 12.23
CA ILE A 37 18.09 -8.82 13.09
C ILE A 37 17.88 -10.16 12.38
N VAL A 38 16.71 -10.36 11.77
CA VAL A 38 16.38 -11.55 10.97
C VAL A 38 17.40 -11.79 9.88
N ILE A 39 17.70 -10.75 9.08
CA ILE A 39 18.67 -10.82 7.99
C ILE A 39 20.05 -11.19 8.52
N ALA A 40 20.48 -10.52 9.60
CA ALA A 40 21.77 -10.77 10.22
C ALA A 40 21.89 -12.22 10.73
N ILE A 41 20.86 -12.75 11.40
CA ILE A 41 20.86 -14.12 11.90
C ILE A 41 20.91 -15.13 10.75
N LEU A 42 20.04 -14.98 9.72
CA LEU A 42 20.00 -15.89 8.58
C LEU A 42 21.34 -16.01 7.86
N LEU A 43 22.07 -14.89 7.71
CA LEU A 43 23.40 -14.85 7.12
C LEU A 43 24.48 -15.39 8.07
N ALA A 44 24.45 -15.02 9.35
CA ALA A 44 25.45 -15.43 10.34
C ALA A 44 25.48 -16.94 10.55
N ILE A 45 24.30 -17.58 10.60
CA ILE A 45 24.18 -19.04 10.73
C ILE A 45 24.35 -19.76 9.38
N ARG A 46 24.54 -19.03 8.28
CA ARG A 46 24.65 -19.55 6.90
C ARG A 46 23.45 -20.39 6.46
N ALA A 47 22.25 -20.05 6.95
CA ALA A 47 21.00 -20.63 6.43
C ALA A 47 20.75 -20.18 4.99
N ILE A 48 21.21 -18.97 4.66
CA ILE A 48 21.26 -18.45 3.29
C ILE A 48 22.69 -18.08 2.94
N SER A 49 23.11 -18.38 1.71
CA SER A 49 24.36 -17.87 1.16
C SER A 49 24.19 -16.42 0.69
N PHE A 50 25.29 -15.78 0.27
CA PHE A 50 25.19 -14.45 -0.34
C PHE A 50 24.49 -14.50 -1.70
N GLU A 51 24.68 -15.58 -2.48
CA GLU A 51 23.95 -15.81 -3.72
C GLU A 51 22.45 -16.00 -3.47
N ASP A 52 22.08 -16.74 -2.41
CA ASP A 52 20.69 -16.86 -1.98
C ASP A 52 20.13 -15.48 -1.61
N PHE A 53 20.88 -14.66 -0.88
CA PHE A 53 20.43 -13.30 -0.52
C PHE A 53 20.09 -12.47 -1.76
N VAL A 54 20.97 -12.45 -2.76
CA VAL A 54 20.74 -11.69 -3.99
C VAL A 54 19.59 -12.26 -4.81
N SER A 55 19.42 -13.58 -4.85
CA SER A 55 18.39 -14.24 -5.68
C SER A 55 17.00 -14.31 -5.02
N PHE A 56 16.93 -14.33 -3.69
CA PHE A 56 15.68 -14.43 -2.95
C PHE A 56 14.94 -13.10 -2.88
N VAL A 57 15.69 -11.99 -2.91
CA VAL A 57 15.12 -10.64 -2.90
C VAL A 57 14.65 -10.27 -4.30
N ASP A 58 13.37 -9.89 -4.42
CA ASP A 58 12.84 -9.31 -5.65
C ASP A 58 13.24 -7.83 -5.73
N TRP A 59 14.40 -7.57 -6.34
CA TRP A 59 14.93 -6.21 -6.48
C TRP A 59 14.05 -5.29 -7.33
N ASP A 60 13.22 -5.85 -8.22
CA ASP A 60 12.30 -5.08 -9.03
C ASP A 60 11.10 -4.57 -8.20
N VAL A 61 10.62 -5.38 -7.25
CA VAL A 61 9.63 -4.93 -6.27
C VAL A 61 10.22 -3.88 -5.33
N ILE A 62 11.44 -4.10 -4.83
CA ILE A 62 12.11 -3.15 -3.93
C ILE A 62 12.36 -1.80 -4.61
N GLY A 63 12.86 -1.82 -5.85
CA GLY A 63 13.10 -0.61 -6.65
C GLY A 63 11.82 0.18 -6.91
N LEU A 64 10.73 -0.51 -7.26
CA LEU A 64 9.42 0.11 -7.42
C LEU A 64 8.97 0.81 -6.13
N ILE A 65 9.04 0.13 -4.99
CA ILE A 65 8.57 0.68 -3.70
C ILE A 65 9.38 1.90 -3.26
N ILE A 66 10.70 1.89 -3.48
CA ILE A 66 11.54 3.07 -3.23
C ILE A 66 11.10 4.24 -4.11
N CYS A 67 10.93 4.01 -5.42
CA CYS A 67 10.48 5.05 -6.33
C CYS A 67 9.09 5.58 -5.95
N MET A 68 8.18 4.70 -5.53
CA MET A 68 6.82 5.05 -5.12
C MET A 68 6.81 5.86 -3.84
N SER A 69 7.66 5.52 -2.86
CA SER A 69 7.82 6.28 -1.62
C SER A 69 8.28 7.72 -1.91
N ILE A 70 9.27 7.87 -2.80
CA ILE A 70 9.72 9.18 -3.28
C ILE A 70 8.59 9.92 -4.02
N TYR A 71 7.86 9.22 -4.88
CA TYR A 71 6.77 9.79 -5.67
C TYR A 71 5.63 10.30 -4.78
N SER A 72 5.25 9.54 -3.75
CA SER A 72 4.23 9.90 -2.76
C SER A 72 4.58 11.21 -2.06
N VAL A 73 5.84 11.41 -1.68
CA VAL A 73 6.29 12.68 -1.09
C VAL A 73 6.18 13.83 -2.08
N ILE A 74 6.48 13.62 -3.37
CA ILE A 74 6.33 14.69 -4.37
C ILE A 74 4.85 15.07 -4.56
N LEU A 75 3.95 14.09 -4.57
CA LEU A 75 2.50 14.33 -4.62
C LEU A 75 1.99 15.09 -3.38
N GLU A 76 2.57 14.82 -2.21
CA GLU A 76 2.26 15.57 -0.99
C GLU A 76 2.75 17.02 -1.10
N ILE A 77 4.02 17.23 -1.48
CA ILE A 77 4.61 18.57 -1.64
C ILE A 77 3.88 19.37 -2.73
N SER A 78 3.44 18.72 -3.81
CA SER A 78 2.69 19.40 -4.88
C SER A 78 1.31 19.88 -4.45
N GLY A 79 0.80 19.38 -3.33
CA GLY A 79 -0.54 19.70 -2.87
C GLY A 79 -1.62 18.98 -3.66
N PHE A 80 -1.30 17.90 -4.39
CA PHE A 80 -2.27 17.12 -5.16
C PHE A 80 -3.47 16.68 -4.31
N GLY A 81 -3.21 16.08 -3.14
CA GLY A 81 -4.28 15.64 -2.25
C GLY A 81 -5.10 16.81 -1.68
N LYS A 82 -4.47 17.95 -1.36
CA LYS A 82 -5.16 19.17 -0.90
C LYS A 82 -6.06 19.75 -1.99
N TRP A 83 -5.57 19.77 -3.23
CA TRP A 83 -6.34 20.22 -4.39
C TRP A 83 -7.59 19.40 -4.59
N ILE A 84 -7.47 18.07 -4.54
CA ILE A 84 -8.66 17.26 -4.75
C ILE A 84 -9.64 17.38 -3.59
N ALA A 85 -9.14 17.43 -2.35
CA ALA A 85 -10.00 17.62 -1.20
C ALA A 85 -10.77 18.96 -1.27
N TYR A 86 -10.14 20.03 -1.75
CA TYR A 86 -10.82 21.30 -2.04
C TYR A 86 -11.94 21.16 -3.08
N GLU A 87 -11.65 20.52 -4.22
CA GLU A 87 -12.63 20.29 -5.29
C GLU A 87 -13.84 19.47 -4.81
N VAL A 88 -13.64 18.56 -3.87
CA VAL A 88 -14.70 17.75 -3.26
C VAL A 88 -15.55 18.60 -2.32
N VAL A 89 -14.93 19.32 -1.39
CA VAL A 89 -15.63 20.03 -0.30
C VAL A 89 -16.42 21.23 -0.83
N THR A 90 -15.95 21.89 -1.88
CA THR A 90 -16.65 23.04 -2.48
C THR A 90 -17.94 22.66 -3.22
N LYS A 91 -18.06 21.41 -3.69
CA LYS A 91 -19.20 20.94 -4.50
C LYS A 91 -20.31 20.29 -3.67
N VAL A 92 -20.01 19.81 -2.46
CA VAL A 92 -20.95 19.01 -1.66
C VAL A 92 -21.49 19.82 -0.47
N ARG A 93 -22.79 20.18 -0.52
CA ARG A 93 -23.44 21.03 0.51
C ARG A 93 -24.26 20.28 1.57
N ARG A 94 -24.47 18.96 1.39
CA ARG A 94 -25.27 18.14 2.33
C ARG A 94 -24.33 17.46 3.34
N PRO A 95 -24.53 17.59 4.66
CA PRO A 95 -23.64 17.03 5.69
C PRO A 95 -23.30 15.55 5.52
N LEU A 96 -24.31 14.69 5.39
CA LEU A 96 -24.11 13.25 5.24
C LEU A 96 -23.39 12.90 3.94
N LEU A 97 -23.72 13.61 2.87
CA LEU A 97 -23.05 13.41 1.59
C LEU A 97 -21.60 13.91 1.67
N LEU A 98 -21.33 15.01 2.37
CA LEU A 98 -19.98 15.52 2.55
C LEU A 98 -19.11 14.54 3.34
N LEU A 99 -19.64 13.98 4.44
CA LEU A 99 -18.94 12.95 5.21
C LEU A 99 -18.70 11.68 4.40
N TYR A 100 -19.72 11.21 3.70
CA TYR A 100 -19.59 10.07 2.80
C TYR A 100 -18.53 10.33 1.72
N THR A 101 -18.58 11.51 1.07
CA THR A 101 -17.64 11.85 0.01
C THR A 101 -16.24 12.00 0.55
N ILE A 102 -15.99 12.71 1.66
CA ILE A 102 -14.62 12.87 2.16
C ILE A 102 -14.01 11.52 2.59
N ILE A 103 -14.77 10.66 3.25
CA ILE A 103 -14.32 9.33 3.67
C ILE A 103 -14.08 8.41 2.47
N LEU A 104 -15.00 8.38 1.51
CA LEU A 104 -14.81 7.55 0.32
C LEU A 104 -13.66 8.08 -0.53
N PHE A 105 -13.55 9.40 -0.67
CA PHE A 105 -12.59 10.04 -1.54
C PHE A 105 -11.17 9.99 -0.98
N SER A 106 -11.00 10.00 0.35
CA SER A 106 -9.70 9.66 0.94
C SER A 106 -9.25 8.27 0.50
N GLY A 107 -10.15 7.29 0.50
CA GLY A 107 -9.89 5.96 -0.07
C GLY A 107 -9.45 6.03 -1.54
N ILE A 108 -10.21 6.73 -2.38
CA ILE A 108 -9.90 6.87 -3.82
C ILE A 108 -8.50 7.48 -4.05
N VAL A 109 -8.11 8.49 -3.27
CA VAL A 109 -6.77 9.09 -3.37
C VAL A 109 -5.68 8.07 -2.96
N SER A 110 -5.99 7.20 -2.00
CA SER A 110 -5.12 6.10 -1.56
C SER A 110 -4.88 5.01 -2.62
N LEU A 111 -5.60 5.03 -3.74
CA LEU A 111 -5.24 4.19 -4.91
C LEU A 111 -3.86 4.57 -5.47
N VAL A 112 -3.39 5.77 -5.18
CA VAL A 112 -2.17 6.36 -5.73
C VAL A 112 -1.17 6.75 -4.64
N LEU A 113 -1.66 7.20 -3.50
CA LEU A 113 -0.87 7.61 -2.34
C LEU A 113 -0.84 6.52 -1.27
N GLU A 114 0.21 6.52 -0.47
CA GLU A 114 0.30 5.67 0.71
C GLU A 114 -0.83 5.97 1.71
N ASN A 115 -1.42 4.93 2.29
CA ASN A 115 -2.59 5.01 3.16
C ASN A 115 -2.43 6.05 4.29
N SER A 116 -1.30 5.97 5.00
CA SER A 116 -0.99 6.88 6.11
C SER A 116 -0.91 8.34 5.65
N VAL A 117 -0.22 8.60 4.52
CA VAL A 117 -0.06 9.94 3.95
C VAL A 117 -1.42 10.52 3.55
N THR A 118 -2.28 9.70 2.94
CA THR A 118 -3.62 10.12 2.54
C THR A 118 -4.45 10.57 3.74
N VAL A 119 -4.48 9.78 4.82
CA VAL A 119 -5.21 10.17 6.04
C VAL A 119 -4.68 11.48 6.62
N PHE A 120 -3.35 11.68 6.66
CA PHE A 120 -2.76 12.93 7.15
C PHE A 120 -3.10 14.15 6.29
N ILE A 121 -3.16 13.99 4.96
CA ILE A 121 -3.55 15.07 4.04
C ILE A 121 -5.00 15.49 4.26
N PHE A 122 -5.90 14.52 4.44
CA PHE A 122 -7.33 14.77 4.61
C PHE A 122 -7.71 15.14 6.05
N ALA A 123 -6.89 14.80 7.05
CA ALA A 123 -7.18 15.02 8.47
C ALA A 123 -7.53 16.49 8.80
N PRO A 124 -6.77 17.53 8.38
CA PRO A 124 -7.14 18.93 8.65
C PRO A 124 -8.53 19.29 8.13
N ILE A 125 -8.90 18.78 6.95
CA ILE A 125 -10.20 19.05 6.34
C ILE A 125 -11.30 18.28 7.08
N ALA A 126 -11.01 17.04 7.50
CA ALA A 126 -11.90 16.28 8.36
C ALA A 126 -12.12 16.96 9.72
N PHE A 127 -11.09 17.57 10.33
CA PHE A 127 -11.23 18.36 11.56
C PHE A 127 -12.19 19.53 11.39
N GLU A 128 -12.02 20.32 10.33
CA GLU A 128 -12.92 21.45 10.04
C GLU A 128 -14.37 20.99 9.84
N ILE A 129 -14.57 19.93 9.05
CA ILE A 129 -15.91 19.38 8.81
C ILE A 129 -16.52 18.82 10.10
N ALA A 130 -15.73 18.10 10.90
CA ALA A 130 -16.20 17.53 12.16
C ALA A 130 -16.60 18.62 13.16
N SER A 131 -15.82 19.70 13.23
CA SER A 131 -16.10 20.88 14.06
C SER A 131 -17.40 21.57 13.64
N ILE A 132 -17.58 21.84 12.34
CA ILE A 132 -18.80 22.47 11.81
C ILE A 132 -20.05 21.62 12.06
N LEU A 133 -19.91 20.30 11.95
CA LEU A 133 -20.99 19.35 12.12
C LEU A 133 -21.24 18.95 13.58
N GLY A 134 -20.33 19.29 14.50
CA GLY A 134 -20.40 18.90 15.91
C GLY A 134 -20.35 17.39 16.10
N ILE A 135 -19.47 16.70 15.37
CA ILE A 135 -19.31 15.23 15.44
C ILE A 135 -17.91 14.83 15.92
N ASP A 136 -17.79 13.60 16.40
CA ASP A 136 -16.51 13.02 16.83
C ASP A 136 -15.55 12.87 15.64
N ILE A 137 -14.42 13.59 15.67
CA ILE A 137 -13.37 13.48 14.66
C ILE A 137 -12.79 12.06 14.57
N GLU A 138 -12.69 11.36 15.71
CA GLU A 138 -12.16 10.00 15.77
C GLU A 138 -12.89 9.05 14.82
N ARG A 139 -14.22 9.14 14.76
CA ARG A 139 -15.03 8.32 13.84
C ARG A 139 -14.76 8.66 12.38
N VAL A 140 -14.61 9.94 12.05
CA VAL A 140 -14.28 10.36 10.69
C VAL A 140 -12.91 9.83 10.29
N LEU A 141 -11.91 9.95 11.17
CA LEU A 141 -10.55 9.42 10.92
C LEU A 141 -10.54 7.90 10.77
N ILE A 142 -11.28 7.16 11.61
CA ILE A 142 -11.44 5.69 11.50
C ILE A 142 -12.03 5.33 10.14
N GLY A 143 -13.10 6.00 9.72
CA GLY A 143 -13.69 5.78 8.41
C GLY A 143 -12.70 6.01 7.28
N MET A 144 -11.92 7.10 7.33
CA MET A 144 -10.89 7.40 6.34
C MET A 144 -9.75 6.37 6.33
N ALA A 145 -9.32 5.89 7.50
CA ALA A 145 -8.28 4.88 7.61
C ALA A 145 -8.74 3.54 7.00
N LEU A 146 -9.99 3.14 7.26
CA LEU A 146 -10.58 1.94 6.68
C LEU A 146 -10.69 2.03 5.15
N THR A 147 -11.20 3.14 4.61
CA THR A 147 -11.31 3.30 3.14
C THR A 147 -9.95 3.43 2.47
N ALA A 148 -8.98 4.11 3.09
CA ALA A 148 -7.61 4.21 2.59
C ALA A 148 -6.94 2.83 2.52
N GLY A 149 -7.01 2.04 3.61
CA GLY A 149 -6.48 0.68 3.65
C GLY A 149 -7.11 -0.24 2.61
N MET A 150 -8.44 -0.24 2.51
CA MET A 150 -9.15 -1.01 1.47
C MET A 150 -8.70 -0.59 0.08
N ALA A 151 -8.72 0.70 -0.25
CA ALA A 151 -8.35 1.18 -1.58
C ALA A 151 -6.89 0.87 -1.95
N GLY A 152 -5.96 0.94 -1.00
CA GLY A 152 -4.55 0.61 -1.22
C GLY A 152 -4.36 -0.80 -1.79
N SER A 153 -5.15 -1.77 -1.32
CA SER A 153 -5.15 -3.16 -1.78
C SER A 153 -5.88 -3.38 -3.12
N ALA A 154 -6.64 -2.41 -3.62
CA ALA A 154 -7.42 -2.51 -4.86
C ALA A 154 -6.59 -2.35 -6.14
N THR A 155 -5.39 -1.77 -6.05
CA THR A 155 -4.50 -1.58 -7.20
C THR A 155 -3.06 -1.94 -6.88
N MET A 156 -2.26 -2.12 -7.93
CA MET A 156 -0.82 -2.37 -7.81
C MET A 156 -0.06 -1.21 -7.13
N VAL A 157 -0.61 -0.01 -7.14
CA VAL A 157 0.13 1.21 -6.74
C VAL A 157 -0.03 1.51 -5.24
N GLY A 158 -1.12 1.04 -4.63
CA GLY A 158 -1.56 1.53 -3.33
C GLY A 158 -0.85 0.92 -2.12
N ASP A 159 -0.34 -0.31 -2.20
CA ASP A 159 0.25 -0.97 -1.03
C ASP A 159 1.35 -2.02 -1.37
N PRO A 160 2.40 -2.19 -0.53
CA PRO A 160 3.47 -3.15 -0.77
C PRO A 160 3.05 -4.61 -1.02
N PRO A 161 2.08 -5.21 -0.30
CA PRO A 161 1.61 -6.57 -0.57
C PRO A 161 1.11 -6.74 -2.00
N ALA A 162 0.39 -5.75 -2.54
CA ALA A 162 -0.09 -5.76 -3.92
C ALA A 162 1.08 -5.73 -4.92
N ILE A 163 2.12 -4.95 -4.63
CA ILE A 163 3.33 -4.90 -5.46
C ILE A 163 4.09 -6.25 -5.43
N ILE A 164 4.19 -6.89 -4.27
CA ILE A 164 4.84 -8.22 -4.14
C ILE A 164 4.11 -9.26 -4.99
N VAL A 165 2.77 -9.29 -4.93
CA VAL A 165 1.95 -10.18 -5.77
C VAL A 165 2.15 -9.86 -7.25
N ALA A 166 2.20 -8.57 -7.60
CA ALA A 166 2.44 -8.13 -8.97
C ALA A 166 3.81 -8.58 -9.51
N GLY A 167 4.89 -8.44 -8.73
CA GLY A 167 6.21 -8.93 -9.09
C GLY A 167 6.22 -10.45 -9.26
N ARG A 168 5.69 -11.18 -8.27
CA ARG A 168 5.73 -12.64 -8.24
C ARG A 168 4.96 -13.30 -9.39
N TYR A 169 3.79 -12.77 -9.74
CA TYR A 169 2.95 -13.29 -10.82
C TYR A 169 3.11 -12.53 -12.13
N ASN A 170 4.10 -11.63 -12.20
CA ASN A 170 4.37 -10.78 -13.36
C ASN A 170 3.09 -10.06 -13.88
N LEU A 171 2.30 -9.47 -12.97
CA LEU A 171 1.04 -8.80 -13.31
C LEU A 171 1.27 -7.38 -13.84
N ALA A 172 0.46 -6.95 -14.79
CA ALA A 172 0.34 -5.57 -15.24
C ALA A 172 -0.70 -4.81 -14.39
N PHE A 173 -0.67 -3.48 -14.41
CA PHE A 173 -1.65 -2.68 -13.66
C PHE A 173 -3.09 -3.01 -14.06
N THR A 174 -3.32 -3.27 -15.35
CA THR A 174 -4.62 -3.66 -15.91
C THR A 174 -5.14 -4.98 -15.35
N ASP A 175 -4.28 -5.91 -14.91
CA ASP A 175 -4.69 -7.17 -14.31
C ASP A 175 -5.40 -6.97 -12.96
N PHE A 176 -5.16 -5.85 -12.26
CA PHE A 176 -5.88 -5.53 -11.03
C PHE A 176 -7.31 -5.05 -11.32
N ILE A 177 -7.58 -4.57 -12.54
CA ILE A 177 -8.91 -4.13 -12.97
C ILE A 177 -9.65 -5.29 -13.63
N ILE A 178 -9.03 -5.90 -14.64
CA ILE A 178 -9.54 -7.03 -15.41
C ILE A 178 -8.45 -8.10 -15.50
N TYR A 179 -8.67 -9.24 -14.88
CA TYR A 179 -7.79 -10.40 -14.98
C TYR A 179 -8.47 -11.49 -15.79
N ARG A 180 -7.84 -11.93 -16.89
CA ARG A 180 -8.39 -12.98 -17.78
C ARG A 180 -9.85 -12.74 -18.18
N PHE A 181 -10.16 -11.52 -18.62
CA PHE A 181 -11.51 -11.06 -19.03
C PHE A 181 -12.57 -11.06 -17.91
N LYS A 182 -12.18 -11.14 -16.64
CA LYS A 182 -13.08 -11.05 -15.49
C LYS A 182 -12.72 -9.85 -14.61
N PRO A 183 -13.71 -9.23 -13.93
CA PRO A 183 -13.45 -8.24 -12.89
C PRO A 183 -12.48 -8.78 -11.84
N SER A 184 -11.45 -8.01 -11.52
CA SER A 184 -10.37 -8.39 -10.61
C SER A 184 -10.46 -7.59 -9.30
N MET A 185 -9.35 -7.53 -8.54
CA MET A 185 -9.24 -6.94 -7.21
C MET A 185 -9.87 -5.54 -7.11
N PHE A 186 -9.74 -4.70 -8.13
CA PHE A 186 -10.31 -3.36 -8.15
C PHE A 186 -11.81 -3.41 -7.85
N PHE A 187 -12.60 -4.17 -8.61
CA PHE A 187 -14.05 -4.26 -8.38
C PHE A 187 -14.40 -5.01 -7.10
N ILE A 188 -13.65 -6.07 -6.80
CA ILE A 188 -13.87 -6.91 -5.61
C ILE A 188 -13.73 -6.09 -4.33
N ILE A 189 -12.87 -5.07 -4.30
CA ILE A 189 -12.59 -4.26 -3.11
C ILE A 189 -13.36 -2.95 -3.14
N PHE A 190 -13.46 -2.31 -4.31
CA PHE A 190 -14.10 -1.00 -4.44
C PHE A 190 -15.62 -1.08 -4.20
N THR A 191 -16.29 -2.14 -4.65
CA THR A 191 -17.72 -2.33 -4.42
C THR A 191 -18.06 -2.46 -2.92
N PRO A 192 -17.46 -3.38 -2.14
CA PRO A 192 -17.71 -3.44 -0.71
C PRO A 192 -17.21 -2.20 0.03
N MET A 193 -16.16 -1.51 -0.43
CA MET A 193 -15.72 -0.24 0.16
C MET A 193 -16.81 0.84 0.08
N ILE A 194 -17.43 1.02 -1.09
CA ILE A 194 -18.55 1.96 -1.29
C ILE A 194 -19.71 1.61 -0.35
N ILE A 195 -20.11 0.34 -0.32
CA ILE A 195 -21.22 -0.15 0.48
C ILE A 195 -20.91 0.00 1.98
N ALA A 196 -19.73 -0.41 2.43
CA ALA A 196 -19.29 -0.31 3.81
C ALA A 196 -19.23 1.15 4.27
N THR A 197 -18.73 2.07 3.42
CA THR A 197 -18.72 3.50 3.73
C THR A 197 -20.14 4.05 3.89
N ALA A 198 -21.07 3.65 3.01
CA ALA A 198 -22.47 4.05 3.12
C ALA A 198 -23.12 3.53 4.41
N ILE A 199 -22.92 2.25 4.74
CA ILE A 199 -23.42 1.63 5.98
C ILE A 199 -22.81 2.32 7.20
N TYR A 200 -21.50 2.56 7.21
CA TYR A 200 -20.78 3.24 8.28
C TYR A 200 -21.34 4.63 8.57
N ILE A 201 -21.58 5.41 7.52
CA ILE A 201 -22.20 6.74 7.63
C ILE A 201 -23.64 6.62 8.15
N LEU A 202 -24.44 5.71 7.60
CA LEU A 202 -25.83 5.55 8.02
C LEU A 202 -25.97 5.08 9.47
N GLN A 203 -25.03 4.29 10.00
CA GLN A 203 -25.05 3.83 11.38
C GLN A 203 -24.62 4.93 12.37
N ASN A 204 -23.53 5.64 12.05
CA ASN A 204 -22.94 6.62 12.98
C ASN A 204 -23.61 7.99 12.93
N TYR A 205 -24.21 8.35 11.78
CA TYR A 205 -24.58 9.74 11.49
C TYR A 205 -26.05 9.92 11.10
N ARG A 206 -26.90 8.90 11.25
CA ARG A 206 -28.33 8.93 10.85
C ARG A 206 -29.11 10.15 11.34
N ASN A 207 -28.79 10.60 12.56
CA ASN A 207 -29.52 11.64 13.27
C ASN A 207 -28.89 13.04 13.15
N LEU A 208 -27.90 13.22 12.26
CA LEU A 208 -27.31 14.54 12.02
C LEU A 208 -28.39 15.52 11.56
N LYS A 209 -28.58 16.58 12.35
CA LYS A 209 -29.50 17.67 12.02
C LYS A 209 -29.03 18.29 10.70
N LYS A 210 -29.96 18.51 9.77
CA LYS A 210 -29.71 19.15 8.45
C LYS A 210 -29.33 20.63 8.66
N LYS A 211 -28.09 20.91 9.06
CA LYS A 211 -27.50 22.23 8.87
C LYS A 211 -26.83 22.24 7.49
N TYR A 212 -27.17 23.23 6.67
CA TYR A 212 -26.39 23.48 5.47
C TYR A 212 -25.01 23.97 5.92
N ILE A 213 -23.97 23.40 5.32
CA ILE A 213 -22.60 23.83 5.57
C ILE A 213 -22.33 24.97 4.60
N ASP A 214 -22.04 26.16 5.12
CA ASP A 214 -21.39 27.20 4.31
C ASP A 214 -20.04 26.65 3.85
N VAL A 215 -19.72 26.88 2.57
CA VAL A 215 -18.52 26.32 1.92
C VAL A 215 -17.34 26.46 2.87
N VAL A 216 -16.76 25.32 3.27
CA VAL A 216 -15.55 25.32 4.11
C VAL A 216 -14.56 26.22 3.38
N LYS A 217 -14.16 27.33 4.02
CA LYS A 217 -13.15 28.23 3.48
C LYS A 217 -11.82 27.51 3.57
N VAL A 218 -11.53 26.69 2.57
CA VAL A 218 -10.22 26.13 2.36
C VAL A 218 -9.42 27.21 1.63
N ASP A 219 -8.31 27.63 2.21
CA ASP A 219 -7.43 28.61 1.56
C ASP A 219 -6.87 28.03 0.24
N GLU A 220 -7.40 28.53 -0.88
CA GLU A 220 -6.98 28.13 -2.23
C GLU A 220 -5.56 28.64 -2.57
N ASN A 221 -5.10 29.68 -1.86
CA ASN A 221 -3.88 30.43 -2.16
C ASN A 221 -2.55 29.67 -2.01
N TYR A 222 -2.57 28.41 -1.57
CA TYR A 222 -1.36 27.60 -1.36
C TYR A 222 -1.19 26.40 -2.31
N ILE A 223 -2.05 26.22 -3.31
CA ILE A 223 -1.94 25.09 -4.26
C ILE A 223 -1.30 25.56 -5.58
N ASP A 224 -0.09 25.09 -5.85
CA ASP A 224 0.53 25.26 -7.17
C ASP A 224 -0.10 24.32 -8.19
N ARG A 225 -1.13 24.81 -8.90
CA ARG A 225 -1.86 24.05 -9.93
C ARG A 225 -0.95 23.51 -11.04
N LYS A 226 0.15 24.21 -11.38
CA LYS A 226 1.10 23.71 -12.40
C LYS A 226 1.85 22.50 -11.87
N PHE A 227 2.24 22.52 -10.60
CA PHE A 227 2.89 21.38 -9.97
C PHE A 227 1.96 20.18 -9.79
N VAL A 228 0.71 20.42 -9.38
CA VAL A 228 -0.32 19.38 -9.36
C VAL A 228 -0.52 18.78 -10.76
N LEU A 229 -0.56 19.59 -11.81
CA LEU A 229 -0.72 19.11 -13.17
C LEU A 229 0.47 18.23 -13.63
N GLU A 230 1.70 18.71 -13.45
CA GLU A 230 2.90 17.94 -13.82
C GLU A 230 2.99 16.61 -13.08
N THR A 231 2.74 16.62 -11.77
CA THR A 231 2.68 15.38 -10.98
C THR A 231 1.59 14.46 -11.50
N THR A 232 0.38 14.97 -11.77
CA THR A 232 -0.71 14.15 -12.32
C THR A 232 -0.36 13.54 -13.69
N ILE A 233 0.32 14.29 -14.56
CA ILE A 233 0.76 13.79 -15.88
C ILE A 233 1.75 12.64 -15.70
N PHE A 234 2.79 12.80 -14.89
CA PHE A 234 3.78 11.74 -14.68
C PHE A 234 3.21 10.53 -13.93
N LEU A 235 2.17 10.74 -13.12
CA LEU A 235 1.42 9.65 -12.50
C LEU A 235 0.71 8.82 -13.58
N PHE A 236 0.05 9.49 -14.52
CA PHE A 236 -0.60 8.81 -15.64
C PHE A 236 0.40 8.08 -16.52
N VAL A 237 1.57 8.68 -16.79
CA VAL A 237 2.68 8.01 -17.49
C VAL A 237 3.11 6.73 -16.76
N LYS A 238 3.30 6.80 -15.43
CA LYS A 238 3.63 5.62 -14.61
C LYS A 238 2.57 4.53 -14.76
N VAL A 239 1.30 4.88 -14.60
CA VAL A 239 0.17 3.93 -14.68
C VAL A 239 0.07 3.33 -16.09
N ALA A 240 0.27 4.12 -17.14
CA ALA A 240 0.29 3.64 -18.52
C ALA A 240 1.44 2.66 -18.75
N LEU A 241 2.66 2.99 -18.30
CA LEU A 241 3.81 2.08 -18.40
C LEU A 241 3.59 0.78 -17.63
N LEU A 242 3.03 0.84 -16.41
CA LEU A 242 2.65 -0.35 -15.64
C LEU A 242 1.53 -1.17 -16.31
N SER A 243 0.65 -0.52 -17.06
CA SER A 243 -0.46 -1.17 -17.78
C SER A 243 0.03 -1.94 -19.00
N PHE A 244 0.99 -1.38 -19.74
CA PHE A 244 1.57 -1.99 -20.94
C PHE A 244 2.90 -2.72 -20.68
N ARG A 245 3.26 -2.95 -19.41
CA ARG A 245 4.59 -3.48 -19.05
C ARG A 245 4.88 -4.85 -19.64
N LYS A 246 3.83 -5.68 -19.82
CA LYS A 246 3.94 -7.02 -20.38
C LYS A 246 4.28 -6.98 -21.86
N GLU A 247 3.60 -6.10 -22.59
CA GLU A 247 3.80 -5.89 -24.02
C GLU A 247 5.14 -5.21 -24.32
N LEU A 248 5.56 -4.29 -23.46
CA LEU A 248 6.83 -3.57 -23.57
C LEU A 248 8.03 -4.35 -23.01
N GLY A 249 7.80 -5.46 -22.31
CA GLY A 249 8.86 -6.24 -21.67
C GLY A 249 9.65 -5.49 -20.60
N ILE A 250 9.02 -4.51 -19.93
CA ILE A 250 9.69 -3.65 -18.95
C ILE A 250 9.48 -4.13 -17.51
N PRO A 251 10.51 -4.00 -16.64
CA PRO A 251 10.37 -4.31 -15.22
C PRO A 251 9.52 -3.25 -14.50
N LEU A 252 8.95 -3.61 -13.35
CA LEU A 252 8.11 -2.74 -12.53
C LEU A 252 8.82 -1.43 -12.17
N THR A 253 10.07 -1.51 -11.70
CA THR A 253 10.89 -0.38 -11.27
C THR A 253 11.07 0.65 -12.38
N LEU A 254 11.29 0.19 -13.62
CA LEU A 254 11.58 1.10 -14.74
C LEU A 254 10.41 2.05 -14.99
N SER A 255 9.17 1.57 -14.86
CA SER A 255 7.98 2.41 -15.03
C SER A 255 7.97 3.61 -14.06
N ALA A 256 8.40 3.40 -12.81
CA ALA A 256 8.45 4.43 -11.79
C ALA A 256 9.68 5.33 -11.91
N ILE A 257 10.83 4.78 -12.33
CA ILE A 257 12.03 5.57 -12.66
C ILE A 257 11.73 6.55 -13.79
N VAL A 258 11.07 6.10 -14.87
CA VAL A 258 10.73 6.98 -16.01
C VAL A 258 9.83 8.13 -15.57
N ALA A 259 8.81 7.84 -14.75
CA ALA A 259 7.91 8.86 -14.22
C ALA A 259 8.62 9.86 -13.30
N LEU A 260 9.48 9.39 -12.38
CA LEU A 260 10.27 10.24 -11.50
C LEU A 260 11.30 11.07 -12.26
N ALA A 261 12.03 10.46 -13.20
CA ALA A 261 13.05 11.14 -13.99
C ALA A 261 12.44 12.26 -14.84
N GLY A 262 11.28 12.00 -15.46
CA GLY A 262 10.55 13.02 -16.19
C GLY A 262 10.12 14.19 -15.29
N LEU A 263 9.54 13.89 -14.14
CA LEU A 263 9.11 14.90 -13.16
C LEU A 263 10.28 15.69 -12.57
N TYR A 264 11.41 15.03 -12.28
CA TYR A 264 12.62 15.70 -11.83
C TYR A 264 13.23 16.56 -12.92
N THR A 265 13.19 16.12 -14.17
CA THR A 265 13.66 16.92 -15.30
C THR A 265 12.83 18.19 -15.45
N THR A 266 11.49 18.13 -15.37
CA THR A 266 10.68 19.34 -15.42
C THR A 266 10.97 20.27 -14.25
N ARG A 267 11.10 19.73 -13.03
CA ARG A 267 11.40 20.52 -11.82
C ARG A 267 12.78 21.16 -11.84
N LEU A 268 13.80 20.47 -12.35
CA LEU A 268 15.16 21.00 -12.49
C LEU A 268 15.27 22.04 -13.61
N VAL A 269 14.77 21.71 -14.80
CA VAL A 269 15.02 22.50 -16.01
C VAL A 269 14.08 23.68 -16.10
N ILE A 270 12.78 23.48 -15.85
CA ILE A 270 11.75 24.51 -16.04
C ILE A 270 11.64 25.38 -14.78
N HIS A 271 11.50 24.75 -13.61
CA HIS A 271 11.20 25.48 -12.37
C HIS A 271 12.42 25.78 -11.49
N ARG A 272 13.57 25.16 -11.79
CA ARG A 272 14.82 25.26 -11.00
C ARG A 272 14.62 24.96 -9.50
N ASP A 273 13.68 24.07 -9.19
CA ASP A 273 13.31 23.72 -7.81
C ASP A 273 14.11 22.52 -7.29
N PHE A 274 15.37 22.78 -6.96
CA PHE A 274 16.26 21.79 -6.34
C PHE A 274 15.84 21.42 -4.91
N LYS A 275 15.12 22.31 -4.22
CA LYS A 275 14.71 22.08 -2.83
C LYS A 275 13.66 20.98 -2.77
N CYS A 276 12.68 21.02 -3.66
CA CYS A 276 11.66 19.97 -3.76
C CYS A 276 12.30 18.59 -3.99
N ILE A 277 13.23 18.47 -4.95
CA ILE A 277 13.87 17.19 -5.28
C ILE A 277 14.70 16.65 -4.12
N LYS A 278 15.47 17.52 -3.46
CA LYS A 278 16.25 17.12 -2.29
C LYS A 278 15.35 16.67 -1.15
N LYS A 279 14.22 17.35 -0.95
CA LYS A 279 13.23 16.99 0.06
C LYS A 279 12.55 15.67 -0.26
N SER A 280 12.10 15.45 -1.50
CA SER A 280 11.45 14.19 -1.90
C SER A 280 12.37 12.99 -1.80
N ILE A 281 13.65 13.13 -2.13
CA ILE A 281 14.63 12.05 -1.95
C ILE A 281 14.88 11.80 -0.46
N ARG A 282 15.07 12.85 0.34
CA ARG A 282 15.35 12.71 1.78
C ARG A 282 14.19 12.05 2.53
N ASP A 283 12.99 12.58 2.33
CA ASP A 283 11.82 12.18 3.10
C ASP A 283 11.19 10.91 2.49
N GLY A 284 11.35 10.70 1.18
CA GLY A 284 10.82 9.54 0.46
C GLY A 284 11.72 8.31 0.47
N LEU A 285 13.04 8.43 0.71
CA LEU A 285 13.92 7.28 0.95
C LEU A 285 13.72 6.71 2.36
N ASN A 286 12.51 6.17 2.60
CA ASN A 286 12.18 5.48 3.82
C ASN A 286 12.83 4.09 3.84
N TYR A 287 14.07 4.00 4.32
CA TYR A 287 14.83 2.74 4.40
C TYR A 287 14.11 1.65 5.22
N LYS A 288 13.16 2.02 6.09
CA LYS A 288 12.46 1.08 6.96
C LYS A 288 11.63 0.07 6.17
N LEU A 289 10.95 0.52 5.11
CA LEU A 289 10.06 -0.33 4.31
C LEU A 289 10.81 -1.31 3.40
N PRO A 290 11.80 -0.89 2.57
CA PRO A 290 12.64 -1.81 1.81
C PRO A 290 13.35 -2.84 2.68
N LEU A 291 13.89 -2.42 3.83
CA LEU A 291 14.57 -3.33 4.75
C LEU A 291 13.63 -4.42 5.30
N PHE A 292 12.41 -4.02 5.66
CA PHE A 292 11.36 -4.94 6.09
C PHE A 292 11.00 -5.95 5.01
N LEU A 293 10.84 -5.49 3.76
CA LEU A 293 10.48 -6.35 2.64
C LEU A 293 11.60 -7.31 2.22
N ILE A 294 12.86 -6.85 2.27
CA ILE A 294 14.02 -7.72 2.07
C ILE A 294 13.99 -8.87 3.06
N ALA A 295 13.73 -8.61 4.35
CA ALA A 295 13.62 -9.67 5.34
C ALA A 295 12.45 -10.63 5.05
N ILE A 296 11.28 -10.13 4.62
CA ILE A 296 10.14 -10.97 4.22
C ILE A 296 10.51 -11.87 3.04
N PHE A 297 11.15 -11.33 2.00
CA PHE A 297 11.58 -12.11 0.84
C PHE A 297 12.57 -13.22 1.23
N LEU A 298 13.53 -12.88 2.09
CA LEU A 298 14.52 -13.84 2.58
C LEU A 298 13.88 -14.91 3.44
N LEU A 299 13.00 -14.55 4.37
CA LEU A 299 12.26 -15.51 5.20
C LEU A 299 11.38 -16.44 4.36
N SER A 300 10.55 -15.87 3.49
CA SER A 300 9.62 -16.62 2.64
C SER A 300 10.35 -17.62 1.73
N ASN A 301 11.41 -17.17 1.04
CA ASN A 301 12.20 -18.06 0.20
C ASN A 301 13.06 -19.04 0.99
N SER A 302 13.50 -18.70 2.21
CA SER A 302 14.18 -19.65 3.10
C SER A 302 13.25 -20.76 3.55
N LEU A 303 12.01 -20.44 3.95
CA LEU A 303 10.99 -21.44 4.28
C LEU A 303 10.73 -22.39 3.11
N LYS A 304 10.69 -21.85 1.89
CA LYS A 304 10.56 -22.65 0.67
C LYS A 304 11.79 -23.53 0.41
N LYS A 305 13.00 -22.97 0.53
CA LYS A 305 14.26 -23.70 0.34
C LYS A 305 14.36 -24.93 1.26
N TYR A 306 13.85 -24.82 2.48
CA TYR A 306 13.88 -25.89 3.48
C TYR A 306 12.59 -26.73 3.54
N GLY A 307 11.67 -26.61 2.56
CA GLY A 307 10.49 -27.47 2.45
C GLY A 307 9.38 -27.23 3.49
N VAL A 308 9.45 -26.13 4.25
CA VAL A 308 8.40 -25.79 5.23
C VAL A 308 7.09 -25.49 4.53
N THR A 309 7.14 -24.79 3.39
CA THR A 309 5.95 -24.45 2.59
C THR A 309 5.25 -25.71 2.07
N ASP A 310 6.00 -26.73 1.67
CA ASP A 310 5.45 -27.99 1.16
C ASP A 310 4.81 -28.80 2.30
N THR A 311 5.42 -28.77 3.48
CA THR A 311 4.86 -29.40 4.70
C THR A 311 3.53 -28.76 5.09
N ILE A 312 3.46 -27.42 5.07
CA ILE A 312 2.22 -26.68 5.36
C ILE A 312 1.17 -26.96 4.28
N ALA A 313 1.54 -26.96 3.00
CA ALA A 313 0.62 -27.27 1.91
C ALA A 313 0.03 -28.68 2.04
N GLY A 314 0.86 -29.69 2.34
CA GLY A 314 0.41 -31.05 2.58
C GLY A 314 -0.53 -31.17 3.77
N PHE A 315 -0.29 -30.43 4.86
CA PHE A 315 -1.19 -30.38 6.01
C PHE A 315 -2.55 -29.76 5.67
N ILE A 316 -2.57 -28.67 4.90
CA ILE A 316 -3.82 -28.01 4.50
C ILE A 316 -4.63 -28.94 3.58
N ILE A 317 -4.00 -29.50 2.55
CA ILE A 317 -4.67 -30.40 1.60
C ILE A 317 -5.16 -31.67 2.29
N GLY A 318 -4.36 -32.25 3.20
CA GLY A 318 -4.74 -33.47 3.92
C GLY A 318 -5.96 -33.30 4.84
N ASN A 319 -6.22 -32.09 5.35
CA ASN A 319 -7.35 -31.82 6.24
C ASN A 319 -8.58 -31.25 5.52
N ILE A 320 -8.38 -30.41 4.49
CA ILE A 320 -9.45 -29.67 3.80
C ILE A 320 -9.92 -30.40 2.52
N GLY A 321 -9.05 -31.21 1.92
CA GLY A 321 -9.26 -31.85 0.62
C GLY A 321 -8.61 -31.08 -0.54
N GLU A 322 -8.84 -31.55 -1.75
CA GLU A 322 -8.22 -31.03 -2.99
C GLU A 322 -9.10 -30.04 -3.77
N ASP A 323 -10.29 -29.71 -3.26
CA ASP A 323 -11.18 -28.76 -3.92
C ASP A 323 -10.59 -27.35 -3.90
N ILE A 324 -10.29 -26.83 -5.09
CA ILE A 324 -9.62 -25.52 -5.29
C ILE A 324 -10.43 -24.38 -4.68
N PHE A 325 -11.76 -24.44 -4.73
CA PHE A 325 -12.62 -23.39 -4.22
C PHE A 325 -12.59 -23.38 -2.68
N ILE A 326 -12.68 -24.54 -2.05
CA ILE A 326 -12.61 -24.67 -0.59
C ILE A 326 -11.22 -24.28 -0.08
N LEU A 327 -10.15 -24.74 -0.74
CA LEU A 327 -8.78 -24.36 -0.42
C LEU A 327 -8.57 -22.84 -0.54
N GLY A 328 -9.06 -22.23 -1.62
CA GLY A 328 -9.00 -20.78 -1.83
C GLY A 328 -9.72 -20.01 -0.73
N MET A 329 -10.93 -20.44 -0.35
CA MET A 329 -11.69 -19.83 0.75
C MET A 329 -11.00 -19.98 2.10
N ALA A 330 -10.44 -21.16 2.40
CA ALA A 330 -9.73 -21.41 3.64
C ALA A 330 -8.49 -20.51 3.77
N ILE A 331 -7.66 -20.44 2.71
CA ILE A 331 -6.49 -19.58 2.68
C ILE A 331 -6.90 -18.11 2.84
N PHE A 332 -7.96 -17.67 2.16
CA PHE A 332 -8.47 -16.31 2.30
C PHE A 332 -8.92 -16.01 3.74
N ALA A 333 -9.72 -16.91 4.35
CA ALA A 333 -10.23 -16.72 5.70
C ALA A 333 -9.11 -16.70 6.75
N ILE A 334 -8.16 -17.63 6.67
CA ILE A 334 -6.99 -17.67 7.55
C ILE A 334 -6.17 -16.38 7.38
N SER A 335 -5.92 -15.95 6.15
CA SER A 335 -5.17 -14.72 5.88
C SER A 335 -5.88 -13.50 6.44
N ALA A 336 -7.20 -13.38 6.27
CA ALA A 336 -7.99 -12.27 6.79
C ALA A 336 -7.94 -12.19 8.32
N ILE A 337 -8.05 -13.34 9.01
CA ILE A 337 -7.96 -13.39 10.48
C ILE A 337 -6.55 -13.00 10.94
N LEU A 338 -5.51 -13.54 10.30
CA LEU A 338 -4.12 -13.22 10.66
C LEU A 338 -3.77 -11.74 10.39
N SER A 339 -4.28 -11.16 9.29
CA SER A 339 -4.07 -9.75 8.95
C SER A 339 -4.52 -8.83 10.07
N ALA A 340 -5.67 -9.11 10.68
CA ALA A 340 -6.25 -8.30 11.77
C ALA A 340 -5.39 -8.23 13.05
N PHE A 341 -4.36 -9.09 13.19
CA PHE A 341 -3.42 -9.05 14.32
C PHE A 341 -2.04 -8.52 13.93
N ILE A 342 -1.74 -8.39 12.63
CA ILE A 342 -0.41 -8.05 12.11
C ILE A 342 -0.39 -6.64 11.51
N GLU A 343 -1.50 -6.22 10.89
CA GLU A 343 -1.77 -4.85 10.41
C GLU A 343 -2.45 -4.01 11.48
#